data_AF-A0A660TRZ8-F1
#
_entry.id   AF-A0A660TRZ8-F1
#
_cell.length_a   1.000
_cell.length_b   1.000
_cell.length_c   1.000
_cell.angle_alpha   90.00
_cell.angle_beta   90.00
_cell.angle_gamma   90.00
#
_symmetry.space_group_name_H-M   'P 1'
#
loop_
_entity.id
_entity.type
_entity.pdbx_description
1 polymer ?
#
loop_
_entity_poly.entity_id
_entity_poly.type
_entity_poly.pdbx_seq_one_letter_code
_entity_poly.pdbx_strand_id
1 'polypeptide(L)'
;MYSKRRNLLVYGVVSLIFLILVNSPVSNEIIFKIVGAGHVDVQYDNNTYLNVTVVSAPAVINSYDIQVASTGSSRRNAMIDVGTEYKFVVNVTCPNTWQEIDYINITAWYDNENDSSLYNQTKGGNLNMFLQYKNTTGTAQYNMLWPDDEVTKGDLIETVYNESCHTIQLEFTPLYQVRSAIGDGDGWDNTTNATNDIKSWNFKIEVTTSGGNVTWVKDEYGVYRYCELSSSASVSASAQPGHRASTSSGAFTITYKANAPYKLNVTTNATLDRIGGGDSISRAYINVSGGDIGAGYDSLADGVAYILGSSGSYHAIETDDPQETVTDVTYHCDIPYGTLSGVYSSKLYYTLSLDTS
;
A
#
# COMPACT_ATOMS: atom_id res chain seq x y z
N MET A 1 -62.07 63.69 -21.18
CA MET A 1 -61.63 62.27 -21.15
C MET A 1 -60.10 62.10 -21.12
N TYR A 2 -59.32 63.10 -20.64
CA TYR A 2 -57.85 63.10 -20.75
C TYR A 2 -57.09 62.96 -19.41
N SER A 3 -57.73 63.08 -18.24
CA SER A 3 -56.99 63.04 -16.96
C SER A 3 -56.83 61.65 -16.33
N LYS A 4 -57.65 60.66 -16.69
CA LYS A 4 -57.53 59.28 -16.13
C LYS A 4 -56.41 58.43 -16.76
N ARG A 5 -56.00 58.70 -18.01
CA ARG A 5 -54.92 57.94 -18.68
C ARG A 5 -53.51 58.35 -18.23
N ARG A 6 -53.34 59.58 -17.72
CA ARG A 6 -52.04 60.10 -17.28
C ARG A 6 -51.60 59.51 -15.93
N ASN A 7 -52.55 59.20 -15.06
CA ASN A 7 -52.26 58.61 -13.75
C ASN A 7 -51.87 57.13 -13.86
N LEU A 8 -52.50 56.35 -14.75
CA LEU A 8 -52.16 54.93 -14.92
C LEU A 8 -50.74 54.71 -15.46
N LEU A 9 -50.26 55.60 -16.34
CA LEU A 9 -48.90 55.55 -16.88
C LEU A 9 -47.85 55.88 -15.81
N VAL A 10 -48.15 56.84 -14.94
CA VAL A 10 -47.25 57.26 -13.85
C VAL A 10 -47.14 56.17 -12.78
N TYR A 11 -48.25 55.54 -12.38
CA TYR A 11 -48.21 54.42 -11.43
C TYR A 11 -47.56 53.16 -12.03
N GLY A 12 -47.74 52.89 -13.33
CA GLY A 12 -47.09 51.78 -14.02
C GLY A 12 -45.57 51.93 -14.12
N VAL A 13 -45.08 53.14 -14.41
CA VAL A 13 -43.64 53.43 -14.48
C VAL A 13 -43.00 53.41 -13.09
N VAL A 14 -43.68 53.93 -12.06
CA VAL A 14 -43.18 53.92 -10.68
C VAL A 14 -43.09 52.48 -10.13
N SER A 15 -44.09 51.63 -10.37
CA SER A 15 -44.04 50.22 -9.94
C SER A 15 -43.00 49.40 -10.70
N LEU A 16 -42.76 49.68 -11.99
CA LEU A 16 -41.72 49.00 -12.78
C LEU A 16 -40.30 49.38 -12.31
N ILE A 17 -40.08 50.65 -11.95
CA ILE A 17 -38.82 51.11 -11.37
C ILE A 17 -38.61 50.49 -9.98
N PHE A 18 -39.67 50.37 -9.18
CA PHE A 18 -39.59 49.72 -7.86
C PHE A 18 -39.23 48.23 -7.98
N LEU A 19 -39.78 47.50 -8.96
CA LEU A 19 -39.50 46.08 -9.18
C LEU A 19 -38.06 45.78 -9.63
N ILE A 20 -37.43 46.73 -10.33
CA ILE A 20 -36.03 46.65 -10.78
C ILE A 20 -35.06 46.92 -9.61
N LEU A 21 -35.48 47.68 -8.60
CA LEU A 21 -34.65 48.03 -7.44
C LEU A 21 -34.58 46.94 -6.36
N VAL A 22 -35.57 46.04 -6.24
CA VAL A 22 -35.58 44.97 -5.23
C VAL A 22 -34.88 43.65 -5.65
N ASN A 23 -34.47 43.49 -6.91
CA ASN A 23 -33.87 42.23 -7.41
C ASN A 23 -32.37 42.32 -7.77
N SER A 24 -31.70 43.44 -7.49
CA SER A 24 -30.24 43.55 -7.65
C SER A 24 -29.55 43.36 -6.30
N PRO A 25 -28.53 42.49 -6.18
CA PRO A 25 -27.73 42.37 -4.96
C PRO A 25 -26.80 43.57 -4.73
N VAL A 26 -26.83 44.58 -5.61
CA VAL A 26 -26.13 45.84 -5.43
C VAL A 26 -27.07 46.80 -4.72
N SER A 27 -26.87 46.98 -3.41
CA SER A 27 -27.50 48.05 -2.63
C SER A 27 -27.03 49.40 -3.17
N ASN A 28 -27.73 49.92 -4.17
CA ASN A 28 -27.54 51.30 -4.60
C ASN A 28 -28.25 52.21 -3.59
N GLU A 29 -27.51 52.80 -2.66
CA GLU A 29 -28.00 53.94 -1.89
C GLU A 29 -28.25 55.12 -2.85
N ILE A 30 -29.52 55.41 -3.14
CA ILE A 30 -29.90 56.61 -3.89
C ILE A 30 -30.05 57.76 -2.89
N ILE A 31 -29.05 58.64 -2.84
CA ILE A 31 -29.10 59.86 -2.03
C ILE A 31 -29.87 60.96 -2.79
N PHE A 32 -31.08 61.31 -2.34
CA PHE A 32 -31.78 62.52 -2.79
C PHE A 32 -31.41 63.71 -1.89
N LYS A 33 -30.73 64.73 -2.45
CA LYS A 33 -30.64 66.06 -1.82
C LYS A 33 -31.52 67.05 -2.58
N ILE A 34 -32.49 67.63 -1.88
CA ILE A 34 -33.20 68.84 -2.32
C ILE A 34 -32.24 70.01 -2.06
N VAL A 35 -31.69 70.59 -3.13
CA VAL A 35 -30.71 71.69 -3.04
C VAL A 35 -31.45 73.02 -3.11
N GLY A 36 -31.43 73.79 -2.01
CA GLY A 36 -31.65 75.24 -2.08
C GLY A 36 -30.47 75.90 -2.81
N ALA A 37 -30.75 76.87 -3.67
CA ALA A 37 -29.82 77.47 -4.64
C ALA A 37 -28.51 78.05 -4.06
N GLY A 38 -27.54 77.18 -3.80
CA GLY A 38 -26.14 77.51 -3.52
C GLY A 38 -25.21 76.71 -4.44
N HIS A 39 -24.09 77.31 -4.84
CA HIS A 39 -23.03 76.63 -5.59
C HIS A 39 -22.45 75.50 -4.73
N VAL A 40 -22.45 74.27 -5.25
CA VAL A 40 -21.73 73.12 -4.67
C VAL A 40 -20.53 72.88 -5.58
N ASP A 41 -19.35 73.33 -5.14
CA ASP A 41 -18.15 73.30 -5.99
C ASP A 41 -17.42 71.96 -5.98
N VAL A 42 -17.64 71.12 -4.95
CA VAL A 42 -17.09 69.75 -4.86
C VAL A 42 -18.03 68.85 -4.06
N GLN A 43 -18.23 67.61 -4.52
CA GLN A 43 -18.95 66.55 -3.81
C GLN A 43 -18.12 65.26 -3.87
N TYR A 44 -17.98 64.58 -2.73
CA TYR A 44 -17.30 63.27 -2.63
C TYR A 44 -18.33 62.17 -2.40
N ASP A 45 -18.17 61.05 -3.09
CA ASP A 45 -18.88 59.80 -2.84
C ASP A 45 -17.88 58.77 -2.33
N ASN A 46 -18.03 58.36 -1.07
CA ASN A 46 -17.13 57.45 -0.38
C ASN A 46 -17.76 56.07 -0.15
N ASN A 47 -18.91 55.75 -0.79
CA ASN A 47 -19.64 54.50 -0.61
C ASN A 47 -19.37 53.47 -1.72
N THR A 48 -18.37 53.73 -2.60
CA THR A 48 -17.97 52.77 -3.64
C THR A 48 -16.89 51.83 -3.11
N TYR A 49 -17.17 50.52 -3.15
CA TYR A 49 -16.21 49.47 -2.78
C TYR A 49 -15.67 48.78 -4.03
N LEU A 50 -14.35 48.57 -4.10
CA LEU A 50 -13.75 47.61 -5.01
C LEU A 50 -13.78 46.23 -4.34
N ASN A 51 -14.61 45.33 -4.84
CA ASN A 51 -14.62 43.93 -4.42
C ASN A 51 -13.74 43.11 -5.37
N VAL A 52 -12.65 42.55 -4.85
CA VAL A 52 -11.80 41.60 -5.58
C VAL A 52 -11.94 40.23 -4.93
N THR A 53 -12.36 39.24 -5.70
CA THR A 53 -12.37 37.84 -5.28
C THR A 53 -11.06 37.18 -5.73
N VAL A 54 -10.27 36.71 -4.78
CA VAL A 54 -9.12 35.85 -5.06
C VAL A 54 -9.63 34.41 -5.11
N VAL A 55 -9.36 33.71 -6.21
CA VAL A 55 -9.68 32.29 -6.37
C VAL A 55 -8.47 31.45 -6.02
N SER A 56 -8.69 30.26 -5.45
CA SER A 56 -7.61 29.32 -5.15
C SER A 56 -7.03 28.75 -6.45
N ALA A 57 -5.72 28.78 -6.59
CA ALA A 57 -5.00 28.17 -7.70
C ALA A 57 -4.58 26.74 -7.32
N PRO A 58 -4.49 25.81 -8.29
CA PRO A 58 -3.96 24.48 -8.02
C PRO A 58 -2.51 24.56 -7.53
N ALA A 59 -2.16 23.68 -6.59
CA ALA A 59 -0.78 23.46 -6.20
C ALA A 59 0.02 22.84 -7.34
N VAL A 60 1.34 23.00 -7.30
CA VAL A 60 2.28 22.42 -8.27
C VAL A 60 3.18 21.45 -7.54
N ILE A 61 3.29 20.21 -8.04
CA ILE A 61 4.30 19.25 -7.61
C ILE A 61 5.55 19.52 -8.44
N ASN A 62 6.56 20.15 -7.85
CA ASN A 62 7.77 20.56 -8.58
C ASN A 62 8.72 19.38 -8.79
N SER A 63 8.77 18.45 -7.82
CA SER A 63 9.56 17.22 -7.90
C SER A 63 9.03 16.18 -6.93
N TYR A 64 9.29 14.91 -7.23
CA TYR A 64 8.96 13.79 -6.36
C TYR A 64 9.93 12.63 -6.57
N ASP A 65 10.10 11.82 -5.53
CA ASP A 65 10.96 10.64 -5.55
C ASP A 65 10.55 9.65 -4.44
N ILE A 66 10.95 8.39 -4.57
CA ILE A 66 11.02 7.42 -3.47
C ILE A 66 12.50 7.15 -3.22
N GLN A 67 12.95 7.23 -1.97
CA GLN A 67 14.36 7.19 -1.63
C GLN A 67 14.63 6.25 -0.46
N VAL A 68 15.83 5.68 -0.41
CA VAL A 68 16.36 5.08 0.82
C VAL A 68 16.44 6.18 1.89
N ALA A 69 15.81 5.99 3.05
CA ALA A 69 15.65 7.06 4.04
C ALA A 69 17.01 7.60 4.55
N SER A 70 17.96 6.69 4.78
CA SER A 70 19.27 6.98 5.36
C SER A 70 20.28 7.62 4.40
N THR A 71 20.18 7.36 3.08
CA THR A 71 21.15 7.85 2.09
C THR A 71 20.58 8.86 1.11
N GLY A 72 19.25 8.95 0.98
CA GLY A 72 18.58 9.74 -0.05
C GLY A 72 18.74 9.16 -1.46
N SER A 73 19.20 7.91 -1.59
CA SER A 73 19.36 7.26 -2.89
C SER A 73 17.99 7.01 -3.52
N SER A 74 17.75 7.53 -4.72
CA SER A 74 16.50 7.31 -5.47
C SER A 74 16.27 5.82 -5.74
N ARG A 75 15.00 5.44 -5.63
CA ARG A 75 14.44 4.12 -5.89
C ARG A 75 13.22 4.18 -6.80
N ARG A 76 12.94 5.34 -7.39
CA ARG A 76 11.94 5.48 -8.43
C ARG A 76 12.40 4.68 -9.64
N ASN A 77 11.53 3.81 -10.15
CA ASN A 77 11.83 2.89 -11.24
C ASN A 77 13.07 2.05 -10.92
N ALA A 78 13.10 1.54 -9.69
CA ALA A 78 14.12 0.64 -9.20
C ALA A 78 13.56 -0.22 -8.06
N MET A 79 14.33 -1.24 -7.68
CA MET A 79 13.96 -2.19 -6.65
C MET A 79 14.21 -1.64 -5.23
N ILE A 80 13.30 -1.95 -4.32
CA ILE A 80 13.43 -1.77 -2.87
C ILE A 80 13.46 -3.12 -2.14
N ASP A 81 14.17 -3.16 -1.02
CA ASP A 81 14.26 -4.31 -0.11
C ASP A 81 13.24 -4.22 1.03
N VAL A 82 12.66 -5.36 1.42
CA VAL A 82 11.89 -5.45 2.66
C VAL A 82 12.80 -5.27 3.89
N GLY A 83 12.26 -4.71 4.98
CA GLY A 83 12.97 -4.43 6.21
C GLY A 83 13.95 -3.24 6.16
N THR A 84 14.02 -2.54 5.02
CA THR A 84 14.78 -1.30 4.86
C THR A 84 13.84 -0.10 4.89
N GLU A 85 14.23 1.00 5.55
CA GLU A 85 13.41 2.21 5.60
C GLU A 85 13.59 3.08 4.35
N TYR A 86 12.46 3.49 3.79
CA TYR A 86 12.35 4.37 2.63
C TYR A 86 11.52 5.59 2.96
N LYS A 87 11.53 6.55 2.05
CA LYS A 87 10.70 7.74 2.14
C LYS A 87 10.23 8.20 0.79
N PHE A 88 8.97 8.60 0.72
CA PHE A 88 8.53 9.43 -0.38
C PHE A 88 8.90 10.88 -0.10
N VAL A 89 9.54 11.54 -1.06
CA VAL A 89 9.93 12.94 -0.99
C VAL A 89 9.12 13.70 -2.03
N VAL A 90 8.38 14.72 -1.61
CA VAL A 90 7.53 15.53 -2.50
C VAL A 90 7.79 17.00 -2.25
N ASN A 91 8.21 17.73 -3.28
CA ASN A 91 8.34 19.19 -3.24
C ASN A 91 7.12 19.82 -3.89
N VAL A 92 6.40 20.65 -3.14
CA VAL A 92 5.11 21.23 -3.55
C VAL A 92 5.14 22.73 -3.36
N THR A 93 4.61 23.46 -4.34
CA THR A 93 4.34 24.90 -4.25
C THR A 93 2.83 25.15 -4.34
N CYS A 94 2.26 25.85 -3.37
CA CYS A 94 0.90 26.37 -3.44
C CYS A 94 0.93 27.87 -3.80
N PRO A 95 0.42 28.31 -4.96
CA PRO A 95 0.51 29.71 -5.37
C PRO A 95 -0.15 30.71 -4.41
N ASN A 96 -1.15 30.26 -3.65
CA ASN A 96 -1.81 31.06 -2.63
C ASN A 96 -0.96 31.12 -1.35
N THR A 97 -0.81 29.98 -0.66
CA THR A 97 0.03 29.80 0.54
C THR A 97 0.04 28.33 0.92
N TRP A 98 1.08 27.86 1.63
CA TRP A 98 1.12 26.51 2.19
C TRP A 98 -0.08 26.17 3.09
N GLN A 99 -0.67 27.19 3.75
CA GLN A 99 -1.85 26.99 4.60
C GLN A 99 -3.08 26.50 3.83
N GLU A 100 -3.10 26.62 2.50
CA GLU A 100 -4.16 26.05 1.67
C GLU A 100 -3.93 24.57 1.33
N ILE A 101 -2.78 23.97 1.63
CA ILE A 101 -2.58 22.52 1.44
C ILE A 101 -3.27 21.75 2.56
N ASP A 102 -4.33 21.02 2.23
CA ASP A 102 -5.04 20.17 3.19
C ASP A 102 -4.42 18.77 3.28
N TYR A 103 -4.08 18.19 2.13
CA TYR A 103 -3.60 16.82 2.04
C TYR A 103 -2.50 16.65 0.99
N ILE A 104 -1.51 15.79 1.31
CA ILE A 104 -0.67 15.11 0.33
C ILE A 104 -0.85 13.62 0.58
N ASN A 105 -1.58 12.98 -0.32
CA ASN A 105 -1.91 11.56 -0.27
C ASN A 105 -0.95 10.80 -1.18
N ILE A 106 -0.40 9.71 -0.67
CA ILE A 106 0.40 8.77 -1.45
C ILE A 106 -0.30 7.42 -1.38
N THR A 107 -0.86 7.01 -2.50
CA THR A 107 -1.45 5.68 -2.67
C THR A 107 -0.54 4.84 -3.51
N ALA A 108 -0.15 3.66 -3.04
CA ALA A 108 0.62 2.69 -3.81
C ALA A 108 -0.14 1.36 -3.91
N TRP A 109 0.03 0.64 -5.01
CA TRP A 109 -0.63 -0.65 -5.25
C TRP A 109 0.22 -1.56 -6.14
N TYR A 110 0.12 -2.85 -5.89
CA TYR A 110 0.68 -3.87 -6.78
C TYR A 110 -0.11 -3.89 -8.09
N ASP A 111 0.59 -3.81 -9.22
CA ASP A 111 -0.03 -3.64 -10.54
C ASP A 111 -0.70 -4.91 -11.10
N ASN A 112 -0.44 -6.06 -10.48
CA ASN A 112 -0.94 -7.38 -10.85
C ASN A 112 -0.84 -7.69 -12.35
N GLU A 113 0.34 -7.40 -12.93
CA GLU A 113 0.64 -7.63 -14.36
C GLU A 113 -0.24 -6.80 -15.31
N ASN A 114 -0.76 -5.67 -14.83
CA ASN A 114 -1.63 -4.79 -15.59
C ASN A 114 -1.36 -3.31 -15.27
N ASP A 115 -0.75 -2.62 -16.23
CA ASP A 115 -0.45 -1.17 -16.19
C ASP A 115 -1.70 -0.27 -16.06
N SER A 116 -2.89 -0.83 -16.31
CA SER A 116 -4.17 -0.14 -16.12
C SER A 116 -4.82 -0.38 -14.76
N SER A 117 -4.14 -1.12 -13.87
CA SER A 117 -4.59 -1.34 -12.50
C SER A 117 -4.72 -0.02 -11.75
N LEU A 118 -5.67 0.03 -10.82
CA LEU A 118 -5.91 1.17 -9.96
C LEU A 118 -5.79 0.75 -8.50
N TYR A 119 -5.38 1.69 -7.67
CA TYR A 119 -5.39 1.53 -6.23
C TYR A 119 -6.70 0.90 -5.74
N ASN A 120 -6.59 -0.12 -4.89
CA ASN A 120 -7.71 -0.83 -4.25
C ASN A 120 -8.63 -1.62 -5.21
N GLN A 121 -8.19 -1.94 -6.43
CA GLN A 121 -8.89 -2.90 -7.31
C GLN A 121 -8.86 -4.32 -6.73
N THR A 122 -7.73 -4.73 -6.15
CA THR A 122 -7.60 -5.97 -5.35
C THR A 122 -7.28 -5.56 -3.92
N LYS A 123 -8.06 -6.07 -2.96
CA LYS A 123 -7.91 -5.75 -1.53
C LYS A 123 -6.88 -6.67 -0.88
N GLY A 124 -6.14 -6.15 0.08
CA GLY A 124 -5.09 -6.85 0.83
C GLY A 124 -4.07 -5.84 1.34
N GLY A 125 -3.58 -6.05 2.57
CA GLY A 125 -2.55 -5.19 3.17
C GLY A 125 -1.27 -5.24 2.35
N ASN A 126 -0.89 -6.45 1.93
CA ASN A 126 0.25 -6.69 1.06
C ASN A 126 0.12 -6.28 -0.42
N LEU A 127 -1.00 -5.67 -0.83
CA LEU A 127 -1.25 -5.24 -2.21
C LEU A 127 -1.48 -3.73 -2.35
N ASN A 128 -1.64 -3.01 -1.24
CA ASN A 128 -1.97 -1.59 -1.25
C ASN A 128 -1.26 -0.86 -0.10
N MET A 129 -1.03 0.43 -0.27
CA MET A 129 -0.55 1.32 0.79
C MET A 129 -1.16 2.71 0.62
N PHE A 130 -1.49 3.36 1.72
CA PHE A 130 -1.98 4.73 1.76
C PHE A 130 -1.32 5.52 2.90
N LEU A 131 -0.39 6.39 2.52
CA LEU A 131 0.26 7.37 3.37
C LEU A 131 -0.37 8.75 3.16
N GLN A 132 -0.53 9.52 4.25
CA GLN A 132 -1.17 10.83 4.19
C GLN A 132 -0.45 11.85 5.07
N TYR A 133 0.02 12.92 4.46
CA TYR A 133 0.20 14.21 5.12
C TYR A 133 -1.15 14.92 5.20
N LYS A 134 -1.52 15.42 6.38
CA LYS A 134 -2.77 16.15 6.63
C LYS A 134 -2.48 17.45 7.39
N ASN A 135 -3.00 18.58 6.91
CA ASN A 135 -2.78 19.90 7.51
C ASN A 135 -4.08 20.73 7.66
N THR A 136 -5.21 20.08 7.90
CA THR A 136 -6.53 20.78 7.99
C THR A 136 -6.75 21.57 9.29
N THR A 137 -5.81 21.55 10.23
CA THR A 137 -5.92 22.24 11.53
C THR A 137 -4.79 23.24 11.78
N GLY A 138 -3.90 23.44 10.81
CA GLY A 138 -2.68 24.23 10.94
C GLY A 138 -1.54 23.52 11.68
N THR A 139 -1.72 22.26 12.07
CA THR A 139 -0.64 21.36 12.49
C THR A 139 -0.64 20.13 11.58
N ALA A 140 0.50 19.89 10.95
CA ALA A 140 0.69 18.74 10.08
C ALA A 140 0.65 17.42 10.85
N GLN A 141 0.04 16.40 10.24
CA GLN A 141 -0.04 15.04 10.76
C GLN A 141 0.37 14.07 9.66
N TYR A 142 1.08 13.00 10.06
CA TYR A 142 1.37 11.87 9.19
C TYR A 142 0.61 10.62 9.63
N ASN A 143 -0.30 10.20 8.76
CA ASN A 143 -1.12 9.01 8.92
C ASN A 143 -0.69 7.95 7.90
N MET A 144 -0.66 6.70 8.35
CA MET A 144 -0.70 5.53 7.49
C MET A 144 -2.12 4.98 7.63
N LEU A 145 -2.91 5.14 6.59
CA LEU A 145 -4.32 4.74 6.57
C LEU A 145 -4.48 3.28 6.14
N TRP A 146 -3.48 2.74 5.45
CA TRP A 146 -3.34 1.36 5.01
C TRP A 146 -1.87 1.10 4.62
N PRO A 147 -1.33 -0.12 4.74
CA PRO A 147 -1.90 -1.25 5.47
C PRO A 147 -1.78 -1.06 6.99
N ASP A 148 -2.10 -2.08 7.79
CA ASP A 148 -1.92 -2.07 9.23
C ASP A 148 -0.60 -2.72 9.67
N ASP A 149 -0.27 -3.93 9.20
CA ASP A 149 0.89 -4.69 9.71
C ASP A 149 1.95 -5.11 8.67
N GLU A 150 1.74 -4.89 7.37
CA GLU A 150 2.77 -5.18 6.35
C GLU A 150 3.73 -4.02 6.10
N VAL A 151 3.45 -2.84 6.63
CA VAL A 151 4.32 -1.67 6.53
C VAL A 151 4.41 -1.01 7.90
N THR A 152 5.63 -0.66 8.33
CA THR A 152 5.80 0.18 9.52
C THR A 152 5.85 1.65 9.11
N LYS A 153 5.01 2.48 9.75
CA LYS A 153 5.04 3.93 9.60
C LYS A 153 6.27 4.53 10.28
N GLY A 154 7.05 5.32 9.54
CA GLY A 154 8.18 6.09 10.07
C GLY A 154 7.80 7.52 10.43
N ASP A 155 8.76 8.43 10.27
CA ASP A 155 8.61 9.84 10.60
C ASP A 155 8.05 10.71 9.46
N LEU A 156 7.60 11.90 9.83
CA LEU A 156 7.29 13.01 8.92
C LEU A 156 8.39 14.04 9.03
N ILE A 157 9.03 14.37 7.90
CA ILE A 157 9.98 15.47 7.82
C ILE A 157 9.45 16.53 6.88
N GLU A 158 9.23 17.73 7.39
CA GLU A 158 8.82 18.90 6.62
C GLU A 158 9.97 19.91 6.57
N THR A 159 10.38 20.26 5.35
CA THR A 159 11.37 21.31 5.11
C THR A 159 10.69 22.51 4.45
N VAL A 160 10.65 23.63 5.17
CA VAL A 160 10.06 24.89 4.70
C VAL A 160 11.09 25.68 3.91
N TYR A 161 10.82 25.98 2.64
CA TYR A 161 11.67 26.89 1.85
C TYR A 161 11.17 28.33 1.93
N ASN A 162 9.85 28.53 1.87
CA ASN A 162 9.17 29.82 2.04
C ASN A 162 7.67 29.59 2.34
N GLU A 163 6.85 30.64 2.43
CA GLU A 163 5.42 30.56 2.79
C GLU A 163 4.52 29.78 1.81
N SER A 164 5.05 29.42 0.64
CA SER A 164 4.32 28.75 -0.44
C SER A 164 4.90 27.40 -0.84
N CYS A 165 6.18 27.13 -0.51
CA CYS A 165 6.93 25.99 -1.03
C CYS A 165 7.60 25.18 0.09
N HIS A 166 7.23 23.91 0.18
CA HIS A 166 7.72 22.98 1.19
C HIS A 166 8.12 21.66 0.51
N THR A 167 9.07 20.95 1.13
CA THR A 167 9.34 19.54 0.84
C THR A 167 8.82 18.69 2.00
N ILE A 168 8.00 17.70 1.67
CA ILE A 168 7.45 16.73 2.62
C ILE A 168 8.11 15.37 2.38
N GLN A 169 8.56 14.74 3.47
CA GLN A 169 9.08 13.37 3.46
C GLN A 169 8.20 12.52 4.36
N LEU A 170 7.65 11.43 3.80
CA LEU A 170 6.86 10.44 4.54
C LEU A 170 7.64 9.12 4.56
N GLU A 171 8.16 8.75 5.72
CA GLU A 171 9.02 7.57 5.87
C GLU A 171 8.21 6.32 6.18
N PHE A 172 8.62 5.18 5.62
CA PHE A 172 7.96 3.89 5.81
C PHE A 172 8.96 2.73 5.64
N THR A 173 8.68 1.60 6.27
CA THR A 173 9.46 0.36 6.11
C THR A 173 8.54 -0.76 5.62
N PRO A 174 8.67 -1.24 4.37
CA PRO A 174 7.95 -2.42 3.90
C PRO A 174 8.43 -3.65 4.68
N LEU A 175 7.50 -4.44 5.20
CA LEU A 175 7.80 -5.69 5.90
C LEU A 175 7.71 -6.88 4.93
N TYR A 176 7.88 -8.08 5.48
CA TYR A 176 8.21 -9.29 4.72
C TYR A 176 7.09 -9.86 3.85
N GLN A 177 5.90 -9.27 3.87
CA GLN A 177 4.76 -9.67 3.04
C GLN A 177 4.49 -8.72 1.88
N VAL A 178 5.07 -7.51 1.88
CA VAL A 178 4.88 -6.56 0.77
C VAL A 178 5.25 -7.27 -0.52
N ARG A 179 4.25 -7.44 -1.40
CA ARG A 179 4.32 -8.33 -2.57
C ARG A 179 5.56 -8.02 -3.39
N SER A 180 6.33 -9.05 -3.72
CA SER A 180 7.46 -8.89 -4.63
C SER A 180 6.97 -8.44 -6.00
N ALA A 181 7.70 -7.52 -6.60
CA ALA A 181 7.37 -6.92 -7.89
C ALA A 181 8.70 -6.66 -8.59
N ILE A 182 9.14 -7.60 -9.42
CA ILE A 182 10.51 -7.59 -9.96
C ILE A 182 10.64 -6.82 -11.29
N GLY A 183 9.55 -6.23 -11.76
CA GLY A 183 9.46 -5.67 -13.10
C GLY A 183 9.30 -6.75 -14.18
N ASP A 184 9.26 -6.30 -15.43
CA ASP A 184 9.01 -7.10 -16.63
C ASP A 184 10.22 -7.92 -17.11
N GLY A 185 11.39 -7.69 -16.51
CA GLY A 185 12.66 -8.35 -16.85
C GLY A 185 13.47 -7.66 -17.96
N ASP A 186 12.92 -6.62 -18.60
CA ASP A 186 13.60 -5.84 -19.65
C ASP A 186 14.29 -4.58 -19.08
N GLY A 187 14.10 -4.33 -17.78
CA GLY A 187 14.68 -3.23 -17.03
C GLY A 187 13.69 -2.09 -16.85
N TRP A 188 13.83 -1.36 -15.74
CA TRP A 188 12.87 -0.32 -15.35
C TRP A 188 12.82 0.85 -16.33
N ASP A 189 11.62 1.18 -16.83
CA ASP A 189 11.38 2.35 -17.66
C ASP A 189 11.55 3.64 -16.82
N ASN A 190 12.23 4.66 -17.36
CA ASN A 190 12.47 5.92 -16.67
C ASN A 190 11.52 7.04 -17.06
N THR A 191 10.46 6.71 -17.80
CA THR A 191 9.42 7.64 -18.24
C THR A 191 8.74 8.24 -17.01
N THR A 192 8.94 9.54 -16.82
CA THR A 192 8.37 10.25 -15.69
C THR A 192 6.86 10.35 -15.83
N ASN A 193 6.13 10.23 -14.72
CA ASN A 193 4.67 10.32 -14.68
C ASN A 193 3.95 9.15 -15.38
N ALA A 194 4.55 7.95 -15.38
CA ALA A 194 4.05 6.75 -16.03
C ALA A 194 3.95 5.56 -15.05
N THR A 195 3.31 4.49 -15.49
CA THR A 195 3.15 3.22 -14.76
C THR A 195 3.12 2.16 -15.87
N ASN A 196 4.29 1.80 -16.35
CA ASN A 196 4.48 1.06 -17.59
C ASN A 196 5.52 -0.06 -17.50
N ASP A 197 5.92 -0.43 -16.29
CA ASP A 197 6.61 -1.68 -15.99
C ASP A 197 5.60 -2.67 -15.38
N ILE A 198 5.32 -3.78 -16.08
CA ILE A 198 4.48 -4.83 -15.51
C ILE A 198 5.16 -5.49 -14.29
N LYS A 199 4.37 -6.01 -13.35
CA LYS A 199 4.87 -6.59 -12.09
C LYS A 199 5.64 -5.54 -11.28
N SER A 200 5.09 -4.34 -11.18
CA SER A 200 5.58 -3.23 -10.35
C SER A 200 4.63 -2.90 -9.18
N TRP A 201 5.14 -2.10 -8.25
CA TRP A 201 4.30 -1.29 -7.37
C TRP A 201 4.14 0.09 -7.98
N ASN A 202 2.92 0.38 -8.40
CA ASN A 202 2.52 1.70 -8.84
C ASN A 202 2.30 2.59 -7.62
N PHE A 203 2.56 3.89 -7.77
CA PHE A 203 2.15 4.89 -6.80
C PHE A 203 1.61 6.14 -7.46
N LYS A 204 0.74 6.84 -6.74
CA LYS A 204 0.20 8.14 -7.09
C LYS A 204 0.35 9.07 -5.91
N ILE A 205 0.90 10.26 -6.16
CA ILE A 205 0.96 11.36 -5.21
C ILE A 205 -0.10 12.37 -5.63
N GLU A 206 -1.00 12.69 -4.72
CA GLU A 206 -2.11 13.60 -4.94
C GLU A 206 -2.12 14.71 -3.88
N VAL A 207 -2.07 15.96 -4.33
CA VAL A 207 -2.11 17.15 -3.50
C VAL A 207 -3.49 17.78 -3.60
N THR A 208 -4.15 18.00 -2.46
CA THR A 208 -5.46 18.65 -2.38
C THR A 208 -5.37 19.95 -1.59
N THR A 209 -5.95 21.00 -2.14
CA THR A 209 -6.06 22.31 -1.49
C THR A 209 -7.43 22.51 -0.84
N SER A 210 -7.51 23.44 0.12
CA SER A 210 -8.77 23.85 0.78
C SER A 210 -9.80 24.47 -0.18
N GLY A 211 -9.35 25.01 -1.32
CA GLY A 211 -10.20 25.44 -2.42
C GLY A 211 -10.78 24.29 -3.26
N GLY A 212 -10.43 23.03 -2.97
CA GLY A 212 -10.87 21.84 -3.70
C GLY A 212 -10.05 21.51 -4.96
N ASN A 213 -8.99 22.28 -5.25
CA ASN A 213 -8.10 21.95 -6.37
C ASN A 213 -7.27 20.71 -6.07
N VAL A 214 -7.11 19.85 -7.08
CA VAL A 214 -6.34 18.61 -7.00
C VAL A 214 -5.26 18.62 -8.09
N THR A 215 -4.04 18.20 -7.73
CA THR A 215 -2.93 17.96 -8.67
C THR A 215 -2.25 16.67 -8.30
N TRP A 216 -1.80 15.90 -9.29
CA TRP A 216 -1.23 14.58 -9.05
C TRP A 216 -0.12 14.23 -10.04
N VAL A 217 0.71 13.28 -9.61
CA VAL A 217 1.73 12.59 -10.39
C VAL A 217 1.70 11.10 -10.03
N LYS A 218 2.22 10.25 -10.91
CA LYS A 218 2.34 8.81 -10.66
C LYS A 218 3.70 8.27 -11.11
N ASP A 219 4.16 7.19 -10.52
CA ASP A 219 5.35 6.46 -10.96
C ASP A 219 5.31 5.05 -10.39
N GLU A 220 6.39 4.30 -10.53
CA GLU A 220 6.48 2.94 -10.02
C GLU A 220 7.82 2.62 -9.33
N TYR A 221 7.85 1.47 -8.66
CA TYR A 221 9.05 0.87 -8.08
C TYR A 221 8.88 -0.64 -7.98
N GLY A 222 9.98 -1.36 -7.80
CA GLY A 222 9.98 -2.79 -7.60
C GLY A 222 10.21 -3.19 -6.15
N VAL A 223 9.86 -4.41 -5.79
CA VAL A 223 10.12 -4.99 -4.46
C VAL A 223 10.85 -6.32 -4.63
N TYR A 224 12.02 -6.46 -4.02
CA TYR A 224 12.80 -7.68 -4.09
C TYR A 224 12.07 -8.86 -3.46
N ARG A 225 12.31 -10.05 -4.00
CA ARG A 225 11.85 -11.31 -3.42
C ARG A 225 12.55 -11.56 -2.09
N TYR A 226 11.80 -12.00 -1.09
CA TYR A 226 12.27 -12.33 0.24
C TYR A 226 11.64 -13.64 0.70
N CYS A 227 12.45 -14.51 1.31
CA CYS A 227 11.95 -15.64 2.06
C CYS A 227 12.80 -15.92 3.29
N GLU A 228 12.15 -16.43 4.33
CA GLU A 228 12.77 -16.86 5.57
C GLU A 228 12.06 -18.12 6.07
N LEU A 229 12.80 -19.07 6.62
CA LEU A 229 12.27 -20.34 7.10
C LEU A 229 12.93 -20.73 8.41
N SER A 230 12.10 -21.18 9.34
CA SER A 230 12.52 -21.80 10.58
C SER A 230 11.61 -22.99 10.90
N SER A 231 12.13 -23.94 11.66
CA SER A 231 11.35 -25.08 12.14
C SER A 231 11.65 -25.36 13.61
N SER A 232 10.68 -25.94 14.29
CA SER A 232 10.81 -26.33 15.69
C SER A 232 11.83 -27.46 15.86
N ALA A 233 12.10 -27.83 17.12
CA ALA A 233 12.99 -28.94 17.46
C ALA A 233 12.55 -30.28 16.83
N SER A 234 13.40 -31.30 16.97
CA SER A 234 13.17 -32.63 16.41
C SER A 234 11.85 -33.27 16.85
N VAL A 235 11.26 -34.05 15.94
CA VAL A 235 10.09 -34.89 16.20
C VAL A 235 10.48 -36.33 16.44
N SER A 236 9.61 -37.07 17.14
CA SER A 236 9.79 -38.51 17.38
C SER A 236 8.45 -39.23 17.43
N ALA A 237 8.44 -40.47 16.96
CA ALA A 237 7.34 -41.41 17.09
C ALA A 237 7.87 -42.82 17.31
N SER A 238 7.04 -43.71 17.85
CA SER A 238 7.42 -45.10 18.12
C SER A 238 6.29 -46.06 17.80
N ALA A 239 6.63 -47.20 17.20
CA ALA A 239 5.73 -48.34 17.00
C ALA A 239 6.55 -49.64 16.98
N GLN A 240 5.86 -50.78 16.95
CA GLN A 240 6.50 -52.08 16.77
C GLN A 240 6.82 -52.32 15.28
N PRO A 241 7.79 -53.19 14.94
CA PRO A 241 7.97 -53.68 13.58
C PRO A 241 6.65 -54.21 12.99
N GLY A 242 6.40 -53.91 11.72
CA GLY A 242 5.14 -54.21 11.02
C GLY A 242 4.02 -53.19 11.25
N HIS A 243 4.25 -52.13 12.04
CA HIS A 243 3.26 -51.09 12.33
C HIS A 243 3.76 -49.70 11.90
N ARG A 244 2.80 -48.79 11.70
CA ARG A 244 3.07 -47.37 11.44
C ARG A 244 3.33 -46.63 12.75
N ALA A 245 4.46 -45.94 12.82
CA ALA A 245 4.71 -44.90 13.82
C ALA A 245 4.27 -43.55 13.23
N SER A 246 3.54 -42.74 14.01
CA SER A 246 3.09 -41.40 13.60
C SER A 246 3.39 -40.40 14.71
N THR A 247 3.86 -39.21 14.35
CA THR A 247 3.95 -38.10 15.31
C THR A 247 2.55 -37.60 15.67
N SER A 248 2.40 -36.89 16.78
CA SER A 248 1.14 -36.21 17.10
C SER A 248 0.98 -34.94 16.24
N SER A 249 -0.24 -34.61 15.84
CA SER A 249 -0.53 -33.30 15.23
C SER A 249 -0.18 -32.19 16.23
N GLY A 250 0.39 -31.07 15.77
CA GLY A 250 0.89 -30.00 16.63
C GLY A 250 2.25 -30.27 17.28
N ALA A 251 2.86 -31.45 17.09
CA ALA A 251 4.18 -31.76 17.65
C ALA A 251 5.34 -31.09 16.89
N PHE A 252 5.06 -30.52 15.72
CA PHE A 252 6.03 -29.84 14.87
C PHE A 252 5.46 -28.55 14.35
N THR A 253 6.29 -27.53 14.29
CA THR A 253 5.94 -26.22 13.78
C THR A 253 6.96 -25.78 12.76
N ILE A 254 6.48 -25.31 11.61
CA ILE A 254 7.29 -24.63 10.61
C ILE A 254 6.80 -23.19 10.56
N THR A 255 7.70 -22.24 10.70
CA THR A 255 7.39 -20.82 10.62
C THR A 255 8.18 -20.21 9.49
N TYR A 256 7.51 -19.46 8.62
CA TYR A 256 8.13 -18.90 7.43
C TYR A 256 7.57 -17.54 7.05
N LYS A 257 8.32 -16.85 6.19
CA LYS A 257 7.92 -15.59 5.57
C LYS A 257 8.23 -15.68 4.09
N ALA A 258 7.33 -15.19 3.24
CA ALA A 258 7.52 -15.14 1.80
C ALA A 258 6.72 -13.97 1.22
N ASN A 259 7.27 -13.24 0.24
CA ASN A 259 6.53 -12.19 -0.49
C ASN A 259 6.32 -12.47 -1.99
N ALA A 260 6.68 -13.67 -2.47
CA ALA A 260 6.26 -14.24 -3.75
C ALA A 260 5.59 -15.62 -3.54
N PRO A 261 4.77 -16.13 -4.49
CA PRO A 261 4.31 -17.52 -4.46
C PRO A 261 5.46 -18.50 -4.22
N TYR A 262 5.23 -19.61 -3.52
CA TYR A 262 6.34 -20.42 -2.98
C TYR A 262 6.03 -21.92 -2.92
N LYS A 263 7.06 -22.72 -2.68
CA LYS A 263 6.96 -24.15 -2.34
C LYS A 263 7.71 -24.39 -1.06
N LEU A 264 7.10 -25.13 -0.15
CA LEU A 264 7.75 -25.64 1.06
C LEU A 264 7.83 -27.15 0.96
N ASN A 265 9.03 -27.69 0.93
CA ASN A 265 9.25 -29.13 0.86
C ASN A 265 10.20 -29.60 1.95
N VAL A 266 10.13 -30.89 2.25
CA VAL A 266 11.03 -31.59 3.16
C VAL A 266 11.73 -32.73 2.42
N THR A 267 13.01 -32.90 2.72
CA THR A 267 13.84 -34.01 2.25
C THR A 267 14.55 -34.66 3.45
N THR A 268 15.10 -35.84 3.23
CA THR A 268 15.86 -36.58 4.24
C THR A 268 16.90 -37.47 3.56
N ASN A 269 17.85 -37.99 4.35
CA ASN A 269 18.82 -38.96 3.85
C ASN A 269 18.11 -40.21 3.28
N ALA A 270 18.82 -41.02 2.49
CA ALA A 270 18.25 -42.24 1.90
C ALA A 270 17.69 -43.24 2.94
N THR A 271 18.18 -43.16 4.18
CA THR A 271 17.80 -44.03 5.29
C THR A 271 17.68 -43.25 6.61
N LEU A 272 16.87 -43.75 7.54
CA LEU A 272 17.03 -43.51 8.97
C LEU A 272 17.97 -44.58 9.50
N ASP A 273 19.07 -44.15 10.11
CA ASP A 273 20.08 -45.08 10.61
C ASP A 273 19.83 -45.35 12.09
N ARG A 274 19.99 -46.62 12.49
CA ARG A 274 19.91 -47.00 13.90
C ARG A 274 21.04 -46.34 14.68
N ILE A 275 20.72 -45.65 15.77
CA ILE A 275 21.74 -45.12 16.70
C ILE A 275 22.51 -46.31 17.29
N GLY A 276 23.83 -46.30 17.13
CA GLY A 276 24.69 -47.43 17.48
C GLY A 276 24.94 -48.42 16.34
N GLY A 277 24.33 -48.21 15.16
CA GLY A 277 24.60 -48.94 13.92
C GLY A 277 23.94 -50.31 13.80
N GLY A 278 24.23 -50.96 12.66
CA GLY A 278 23.86 -52.34 12.36
C GLY A 278 22.48 -52.54 11.73
N ASP A 279 21.70 -51.48 11.52
CA ASP A 279 20.42 -51.54 10.82
C ASP A 279 19.98 -50.14 10.33
N SER A 280 19.06 -50.08 9.37
CA SER A 280 18.52 -48.84 8.80
C SER A 280 17.13 -49.03 8.21
N ILE A 281 16.28 -48.00 8.27
CA ILE A 281 14.97 -47.97 7.61
C ILE A 281 15.07 -47.08 6.37
N SER A 282 14.66 -47.58 5.19
CA SER A 282 14.63 -46.77 3.96
C SER A 282 13.69 -45.58 4.07
N ARG A 283 14.07 -44.43 3.50
CA ARG A 283 13.19 -43.26 3.41
C ARG A 283 11.87 -43.51 2.66
N ALA A 284 11.82 -44.56 1.84
CA ALA A 284 10.60 -44.97 1.13
C ALA A 284 9.47 -45.42 2.08
N TYR A 285 9.78 -45.68 3.35
CA TYR A 285 8.78 -45.97 4.38
C TYR A 285 8.32 -44.73 5.14
N ILE A 286 8.84 -43.54 4.81
CA ILE A 286 8.46 -42.29 5.45
C ILE A 286 7.43 -41.57 4.59
N ASN A 287 6.37 -41.08 5.24
CA ASN A 287 5.38 -40.23 4.62
C ASN A 287 5.12 -38.99 5.49
N VAL A 288 4.64 -37.93 4.85
CA VAL A 288 4.31 -36.65 5.47
C VAL A 288 2.84 -36.33 5.22
N SER A 289 2.16 -35.74 6.19
CA SER A 289 0.81 -35.19 6.05
C SER A 289 0.73 -33.79 6.68
N GLY A 290 -0.37 -33.06 6.48
CA GLY A 290 -0.53 -31.65 6.89
C GLY A 290 -0.21 -30.65 5.76
N GLY A 291 -0.39 -29.36 6.02
CA GLY A 291 -0.30 -28.32 4.98
C GLY A 291 -1.26 -28.60 3.81
N ASP A 292 -0.81 -28.39 2.57
CA ASP A 292 -1.59 -28.63 1.35
C ASP A 292 -1.86 -30.11 1.09
N ILE A 293 -1.10 -31.03 1.72
CA ILE A 293 -1.35 -32.48 1.64
C ILE A 293 -2.69 -32.82 2.35
N GLY A 294 -3.04 -32.06 3.40
CA GLY A 294 -4.21 -32.28 4.22
C GLY A 294 -4.21 -33.66 4.90
N ALA A 295 -5.36 -34.35 4.84
CA ALA A 295 -5.54 -35.69 5.44
C ALA A 295 -4.89 -36.83 4.63
N GLY A 296 -4.31 -36.53 3.46
CA GLY A 296 -3.57 -37.47 2.63
C GLY A 296 -2.15 -37.72 3.13
N TYR A 297 -1.33 -38.33 2.26
CA TYR A 297 0.10 -38.52 2.51
C TYR A 297 0.89 -38.22 1.26
N ASP A 298 2.04 -37.56 1.42
CA ASP A 298 3.09 -37.49 0.41
C ASP A 298 4.30 -38.32 0.88
N SER A 299 4.90 -39.07 -0.04
CA SER A 299 5.94 -40.06 0.27
C SER A 299 7.33 -39.51 0.04
N LEU A 300 8.27 -39.80 0.94
CA LEU A 300 9.69 -39.47 0.75
C LEU A 300 10.45 -40.51 -0.08
N ALA A 301 9.76 -41.45 -0.76
CA ALA A 301 10.39 -42.46 -1.62
C ALA A 301 11.31 -41.83 -2.68
N ASP A 302 10.81 -40.80 -3.37
CA ASP A 302 11.55 -40.08 -4.40
C ASP A 302 12.54 -39.05 -3.82
N GLY A 303 12.58 -38.92 -2.50
CA GLY A 303 13.52 -38.07 -1.76
C GLY A 303 12.98 -36.70 -1.37
N VAL A 304 11.76 -36.34 -1.77
CA VAL A 304 11.11 -35.07 -1.47
C VAL A 304 9.62 -35.27 -1.21
N ALA A 305 9.07 -34.54 -0.25
CA ALA A 305 7.63 -34.40 -0.03
C ALA A 305 7.28 -32.91 0.06
N TYR A 306 6.19 -32.48 -0.57
CA TYR A 306 5.76 -31.08 -0.64
C TYR A 306 4.70 -30.80 0.42
N ILE A 307 5.05 -29.99 1.42
CA ILE A 307 4.13 -29.59 2.51
C ILE A 307 3.20 -28.48 2.03
N LEU A 308 3.74 -27.50 1.29
CA LEU A 308 2.97 -26.44 0.63
C LEU A 308 3.38 -26.36 -0.84
N GLY A 309 2.39 -26.25 -1.72
CA GLY A 309 2.55 -26.35 -3.16
C GLY A 309 2.75 -27.79 -3.61
N SER A 310 3.33 -27.97 -4.80
CA SER A 310 3.64 -29.28 -5.36
C SER A 310 4.86 -29.22 -6.27
N SER A 311 5.23 -30.36 -6.87
CA SER A 311 6.27 -30.39 -7.91
C SER A 311 5.92 -29.45 -9.08
N GLY A 312 4.65 -29.32 -9.45
CA GLY A 312 4.18 -28.55 -10.60
C GLY A 312 3.54 -27.20 -10.29
N SER A 313 3.20 -26.91 -9.03
CA SER A 313 2.47 -25.69 -8.64
C SER A 313 3.06 -25.03 -7.41
N TYR A 314 3.04 -23.70 -7.39
CA TYR A 314 3.38 -22.92 -6.20
C TYR A 314 2.13 -22.76 -5.31
N HIS A 315 2.35 -22.74 -4.01
CA HIS A 315 1.38 -22.26 -3.03
C HIS A 315 1.23 -20.74 -3.19
N ALA A 316 -0.01 -20.26 -3.10
CA ALA A 316 -0.31 -18.84 -3.23
C ALA A 316 0.23 -18.08 -2.02
N ILE A 317 0.49 -16.79 -2.18
CA ILE A 317 0.74 -15.95 -1.02
C ILE A 317 -0.57 -15.51 -0.39
N GLU A 318 -0.61 -15.58 0.94
CA GLU A 318 -1.68 -15.03 1.75
C GLU A 318 -1.79 -13.52 1.57
N THR A 319 -2.98 -12.97 1.72
CA THR A 319 -3.25 -11.55 1.46
C THR A 319 -3.11 -10.65 2.68
N ASP A 320 -2.73 -11.25 3.82
CA ASP A 320 -2.73 -10.69 5.17
C ASP A 320 -1.74 -11.53 6.02
N ASP A 321 -1.20 -10.99 7.12
CA ASP A 321 -0.25 -11.60 8.09
C ASP A 321 1.27 -11.56 7.76
N PRO A 322 2.12 -10.89 8.58
CA PRO A 322 3.56 -10.69 8.32
C PRO A 322 4.43 -11.96 8.42
N GLN A 323 3.85 -13.07 8.88
CA GLN A 323 4.52 -14.34 9.08
C GLN A 323 3.51 -15.49 9.16
N GLU A 324 3.83 -16.59 8.49
CA GLU A 324 2.98 -17.77 8.44
C GLU A 324 3.51 -18.92 9.32
N THR A 325 2.61 -19.81 9.72
CA THR A 325 2.97 -20.98 10.52
C THR A 325 2.16 -22.22 10.12
N VAL A 326 2.86 -23.32 9.84
CA VAL A 326 2.27 -24.66 9.67
C VAL A 326 2.46 -25.47 10.95
N THR A 327 1.36 -25.87 11.59
CA THR A 327 1.39 -26.64 12.85
C THR A 327 0.84 -28.07 12.72
N ASP A 328 0.25 -28.42 11.59
CA ASP A 328 -0.42 -29.71 11.39
C ASP A 328 0.47 -30.77 10.71
N VAL A 329 1.73 -30.42 10.39
CA VAL A 329 2.69 -31.34 9.77
C VAL A 329 2.92 -32.57 10.66
N THR A 330 2.66 -33.74 10.09
CA THR A 330 2.82 -35.02 10.78
C THR A 330 3.71 -35.96 9.97
N TYR A 331 4.67 -36.60 10.65
CA TYR A 331 5.57 -37.59 10.07
C TYR A 331 5.10 -39.00 10.40
N HIS A 332 5.15 -39.86 9.40
CA HIS A 332 4.78 -41.26 9.49
C HIS A 332 5.95 -42.13 9.04
N CYS A 333 6.21 -43.23 9.74
CA CYS A 333 7.18 -44.24 9.35
C CYS A 333 6.54 -45.62 9.43
N ASP A 334 6.39 -46.29 8.29
CA ASP A 334 5.91 -47.67 8.21
C ASP A 334 7.08 -48.62 8.53
N ILE A 335 7.19 -49.07 9.79
CA ILE A 335 8.36 -49.84 10.24
C ILE A 335 8.29 -51.26 9.65
N PRO A 336 9.28 -51.70 8.85
CA PRO A 336 9.24 -53.03 8.25
C PRO A 336 9.32 -54.16 9.29
N TYR A 337 8.76 -55.34 8.96
CA TYR A 337 9.02 -56.55 9.74
C TYR A 337 10.51 -56.91 9.72
N GLY A 338 11.03 -57.39 10.85
CA GLY A 338 12.44 -57.75 10.99
C GLY A 338 13.38 -56.59 11.36
N THR A 339 12.87 -55.35 11.44
CA THR A 339 13.64 -54.18 11.93
C THR A 339 14.10 -54.42 13.37
N LEU A 340 15.38 -54.16 13.66
CA LEU A 340 15.93 -54.32 15.01
C LEU A 340 15.34 -53.29 15.99
N SER A 341 15.31 -53.62 17.28
CA SER A 341 14.90 -52.64 18.29
C SER A 341 15.97 -51.56 18.46
N GLY A 342 15.55 -50.30 18.57
CA GLY A 342 16.45 -49.17 18.75
C GLY A 342 15.81 -47.86 18.30
N VAL A 343 16.56 -46.77 18.46
CA VAL A 343 16.19 -45.46 17.92
C VAL A 343 16.80 -45.33 16.53
N TYR A 344 15.99 -44.96 15.55
CA TYR A 344 16.43 -44.66 14.19
C TYR A 344 16.28 -43.16 13.96
N SER A 345 17.28 -42.53 13.35
CA SER A 345 17.27 -41.08 13.16
C SER A 345 17.82 -40.72 11.78
N SER A 346 17.26 -39.65 11.21
CA SER A 346 17.79 -38.95 10.04
C SER A 346 17.52 -37.46 10.22
N LYS A 347 18.31 -36.64 9.54
CA LYS A 347 18.05 -35.21 9.45
C LYS A 347 16.92 -34.95 8.45
N LEU A 348 16.02 -34.07 8.83
CA LEU A 348 15.03 -33.48 7.92
C LEU A 348 15.58 -32.14 7.44
N TYR A 349 15.55 -31.92 6.12
CA TYR A 349 15.97 -30.66 5.51
C TYR A 349 14.77 -30.02 4.85
N TYR A 350 14.45 -28.80 5.27
CA TYR A 350 13.34 -28.04 4.73
C TYR A 350 13.86 -27.01 3.74
N THR A 351 13.17 -26.87 2.62
CA THR A 351 13.49 -25.87 1.59
C THR A 351 12.25 -25.06 1.30
N LEU A 352 12.38 -23.74 1.40
CA LEU A 352 11.40 -22.77 0.94
C LEU A 352 11.95 -22.14 -0.35
N SER A 353 11.26 -22.35 -1.46
CA SER A 353 11.65 -21.81 -2.77
C SER A 353 10.55 -20.92 -3.33
N LEU A 354 10.92 -19.71 -3.75
CA LEU A 354 10.00 -18.74 -4.34
C LEU A 354 9.84 -18.98 -5.84
N ASP A 355 8.68 -18.59 -6.36
CA ASP A 355 8.42 -18.51 -7.78
C ASP A 355 9.26 -17.39 -8.40
N THR A 356 9.99 -17.74 -9.46
CA THR A 356 10.87 -16.83 -10.19
C THR A 356 10.26 -16.32 -11.49
N SER A 357 9.07 -16.81 -11.85
CA SER A 357 8.40 -16.48 -13.11
C SER A 357 7.76 -15.10 -13.17
#